data_AF-A0A842MTV1-F1
#
_entry.id   AF-A0A842MTV1-F1
#
_cell.length_a   1.000
_cell.length_b   1.000
_cell.length_c   1.000
_cell.angle_alpha   90.00
_cell.angle_beta   90.00
_cell.angle_gamma   90.00
#
_symmetry.space_group_name_H-M   'P 1'
#
loop_
_entity.id
_entity.type
_entity.pdbx_description
1 polymer ?
#
loop_
_entity_poly.entity_id
_entity_poly.type
_entity_poly.pdbx_seq_one_letter_code
_entity_poly.pdbx_strand_id
1 'polypeptide(L)'
;MIIKSIRVQNFRCVKDETLHCKNLTILVGANGSGKSTFLRALEMFYEPNAEYTEEDFYARDTSNNIIITVTFTNLTEEEKRIFKSYVENGELTVEKELTWPKARGSQKYYGTSLMNPDFQAFREAKGEDLRREYNKLRDISKYSSLPPYKNKEEAEEALKNWEQQHPEECTRQRDRGQFFGFKEVGEARLERFTRFILVPAVRDASQDALERRGSVVTAIMDLVVRKTLAQRKEIMNFQEEVNKRYKEIFDPSKIPELHSLEKTLSDLLKNYAPDTSVKLGWREDVKIDIPMPEADVNLVEDEYPSSVSRAGHGT
;
A
#
# COMPACT_ATOMS: atom_id res chain seq x y z
N MET A 1 -12.78 4.49 -5.79
CA MET A 1 -12.34 4.19 -7.18
C MET A 1 -12.55 2.73 -7.59
N ILE A 2 -12.61 2.44 -8.91
CA ILE A 2 -12.67 1.08 -9.50
C ILE A 2 -11.66 0.95 -10.65
N ILE A 3 -11.27 -0.28 -11.02
CA ILE A 3 -10.36 -0.52 -12.15
C ILE A 3 -11.11 -0.31 -13.48
N LYS A 4 -10.62 0.61 -14.31
CA LYS A 4 -11.07 0.85 -15.69
C LYS A 4 -10.36 -0.06 -16.69
N SER A 5 -9.06 -0.26 -16.50
CA SER A 5 -8.26 -1.13 -17.36
C SER A 5 -6.97 -1.60 -16.68
N ILE A 6 -6.48 -2.74 -17.13
CA ILE A 6 -5.14 -3.23 -16.81
C ILE A 6 -4.40 -3.52 -18.13
N ARG A 7 -3.19 -2.98 -18.28
CA ARG A 7 -2.25 -3.34 -19.33
C ARG A 7 -1.11 -4.15 -18.73
N VAL A 8 -0.80 -5.28 -19.34
CA VAL A 8 0.24 -6.20 -18.89
C VAL A 8 1.25 -6.38 -20.00
N GLN A 9 2.53 -6.19 -19.68
CA GLN A 9 3.64 -6.34 -20.62
C GLN A 9 4.71 -7.26 -20.04
N ASN A 10 5.25 -8.10 -20.91
CA ASN A 10 6.33 -9.06 -20.65
C ASN A 10 6.09 -10.01 -19.47
N PHE A 11 4.84 -10.36 -19.17
CA PHE A 11 4.47 -11.21 -18.04
C PHE A 11 3.88 -12.55 -18.49
N ARG A 12 4.60 -13.64 -18.20
CA ARG A 12 4.23 -15.03 -18.52
C ARG A 12 3.89 -15.21 -19.99
N CYS A 13 2.63 -15.51 -20.32
CA CYS A 13 2.19 -15.68 -21.71
C CYS A 13 1.74 -14.36 -22.38
N VAL A 14 1.74 -13.24 -21.66
CA VAL A 14 1.30 -11.94 -22.19
C VAL A 14 2.52 -11.09 -22.54
N LYS A 15 2.70 -10.81 -23.83
CA LYS A 15 3.77 -9.93 -24.31
C LYS A 15 3.40 -8.46 -24.10
N ASP A 16 2.25 -8.03 -24.57
CA ASP A 16 1.72 -6.67 -24.38
C ASP A 16 0.22 -6.69 -24.71
N GLU A 17 -0.65 -6.64 -23.70
CA GLU A 17 -2.09 -6.59 -23.92
C GLU A 17 -2.81 -5.75 -22.88
N THR A 18 -3.95 -5.17 -23.27
CA THR A 18 -4.81 -4.37 -22.40
C THR A 18 -6.18 -5.00 -22.23
N LEU A 19 -6.57 -5.24 -20.99
CA LEU A 19 -7.90 -5.67 -20.60
C LEU A 19 -8.69 -4.47 -20.06
N HIS A 20 -9.82 -4.16 -20.69
CA HIS A 20 -10.78 -3.19 -20.19
C HIS A 20 -11.76 -3.85 -19.23
N CYS A 21 -11.98 -3.19 -18.09
CA CYS A 21 -12.78 -3.69 -16.99
C CYS A 21 -14.06 -2.87 -16.85
N LYS A 22 -15.13 -3.56 -16.46
CA LYS A 22 -16.38 -2.99 -15.93
C LYS A 22 -16.61 -3.54 -14.53
N ASN A 23 -17.68 -3.08 -13.87
CA ASN A 23 -18.10 -3.59 -12.55
C ASN A 23 -18.21 -5.13 -12.51
N LEU A 24 -18.65 -5.73 -13.62
CA LEU A 24 -18.58 -7.17 -13.86
C LEU A 24 -17.82 -7.40 -15.17
N THR A 25 -16.71 -8.13 -15.07
CA THR A 25 -15.86 -8.47 -16.22
C THR A 25 -15.74 -9.99 -16.27
N ILE A 26 -16.22 -10.61 -17.35
CA ILE A 26 -16.18 -12.06 -17.54
C ILE A 26 -15.11 -12.38 -18.58
N LEU A 27 -14.10 -13.16 -18.19
CA LEU A 27 -13.02 -13.57 -19.09
C LEU A 27 -13.32 -14.97 -19.65
N VAL A 28 -13.56 -15.06 -20.96
CA VAL A 28 -13.83 -16.32 -21.66
C VAL A 28 -12.74 -16.57 -22.69
N GLY A 29 -12.30 -17.83 -22.83
CA GLY A 29 -11.27 -18.21 -23.79
C GLY A 29 -10.67 -19.57 -23.50
N ALA A 30 -9.88 -20.11 -24.42
CA ALA A 30 -9.22 -21.40 -24.29
C ALA A 30 -8.23 -21.47 -23.10
N ASN A 31 -7.92 -22.66 -22.62
CA ASN A 31 -6.88 -22.84 -21.60
C ASN A 31 -5.52 -22.34 -22.12
N GLY A 32 -4.77 -21.66 -21.27
CA GLY A 32 -3.49 -21.05 -21.65
C GLY A 32 -3.59 -19.69 -22.35
N SER A 33 -4.79 -19.16 -22.63
CA SER A 33 -4.98 -17.87 -23.31
C SER A 33 -4.68 -16.62 -22.46
N GLY A 34 -4.04 -16.77 -21.30
CA GLY A 34 -3.68 -15.64 -20.43
C GLY A 34 -4.75 -15.11 -19.47
N LYS A 35 -5.96 -15.70 -19.39
CA LYS A 35 -7.02 -15.25 -18.46
C LYS A 35 -6.55 -15.16 -17.01
N SER A 36 -5.98 -16.25 -16.49
CA SER A 36 -5.43 -16.29 -15.13
C SER A 36 -4.20 -15.40 -14.99
N THR A 37 -3.46 -15.16 -16.08
CA THR A 37 -2.29 -14.26 -16.09
C THR A 37 -2.70 -12.82 -15.75
N PHE A 38 -3.81 -12.31 -16.29
CA PHE A 38 -4.33 -10.99 -15.91
C PHE A 38 -4.71 -10.90 -14.42
N LEU A 39 -5.35 -11.93 -13.87
CA LEU A 39 -5.69 -11.98 -12.44
C LEU A 39 -4.42 -12.01 -11.56
N ARG A 40 -3.40 -12.74 -11.99
CA ARG A 40 -2.09 -12.82 -11.30
C ARG A 40 -1.28 -11.53 -11.45
N ALA A 41 -1.44 -10.81 -12.56
CA ALA A 41 -0.84 -9.49 -12.73
C ALA A 41 -1.47 -8.47 -11.76
N LEU A 42 -2.79 -8.52 -11.54
CA LEU A 42 -3.44 -7.70 -10.51
C LEU A 42 -2.96 -8.06 -9.10
N GLU A 43 -2.85 -9.36 -8.79
CA GLU A 43 -2.29 -9.81 -7.51
C GLU A 43 -0.87 -9.24 -7.30
N MET A 44 0.00 -9.40 -8.30
CA MET A 44 1.36 -8.88 -8.29
C MET A 44 1.41 -7.34 -8.21
N PHE A 45 0.47 -6.63 -8.84
CA PHE A 45 0.37 -5.18 -8.75
C PHE A 45 0.05 -4.72 -7.32
N TYR A 46 -0.84 -5.42 -6.62
CA TYR A 46 -1.24 -5.05 -5.25
C TYR A 46 -0.27 -5.53 -4.17
N GLU A 47 0.69 -6.40 -4.47
CA GLU A 47 1.68 -6.89 -3.50
C GLU A 47 2.99 -6.07 -3.58
N PRO A 48 3.33 -5.21 -2.60
CA PRO A 48 4.48 -4.31 -2.72
C PRO A 48 5.84 -5.03 -2.87
N ASN A 49 5.96 -6.22 -2.28
CA ASN A 49 7.16 -7.05 -2.32
C ASN A 49 6.88 -8.40 -3.00
N ALA A 50 6.26 -8.37 -4.18
CA ALA A 50 5.87 -9.57 -4.90
C ALA A 50 7.07 -10.52 -5.10
N GLU A 51 6.82 -11.81 -4.97
CA GLU A 51 7.74 -12.86 -5.41
C GLU A 51 7.60 -13.07 -6.93
N TYR A 52 8.73 -13.14 -7.62
CA TYR A 52 8.78 -13.40 -9.06
C TYR A 52 10.12 -14.04 -9.42
N THR A 53 10.11 -14.87 -10.46
CA THR A 53 11.29 -15.57 -10.97
C THR A 53 11.46 -15.31 -12.47
N GLU A 54 12.53 -15.84 -13.07
CA GLU A 54 12.74 -15.79 -14.53
C GLU A 54 11.55 -16.40 -15.31
N GLU A 55 10.81 -17.33 -14.71
CA GLU A 55 9.65 -17.97 -15.35
C GLU A 55 8.44 -17.05 -15.47
N ASP A 56 8.40 -15.96 -14.70
CA ASP A 56 7.35 -14.96 -14.81
C ASP A 56 7.58 -13.99 -15.97
N PHE A 57 8.79 -13.94 -16.54
CA PHE A 57 9.09 -13.11 -17.71
C PHE A 57 8.60 -13.77 -18.99
N TYR A 58 8.06 -12.97 -19.91
CA TYR A 58 7.61 -13.47 -21.19
C TYR A 58 8.73 -14.19 -21.93
N ALA A 59 8.49 -15.45 -22.32
CA ALA A 59 9.48 -16.33 -22.93
C ALA A 59 10.80 -16.48 -22.12
N ARG A 60 10.76 -16.22 -20.80
CA ARG A 60 11.94 -16.16 -19.90
C ARG A 60 12.97 -15.10 -20.30
N ASP A 61 12.56 -14.11 -21.09
CA ASP A 61 13.44 -13.02 -21.50
C ASP A 61 13.50 -11.93 -20.42
N THR A 62 14.55 -11.99 -19.60
CA THR A 62 14.80 -11.06 -18.51
C THR A 62 15.41 -9.73 -18.95
N SER A 63 15.70 -9.55 -20.25
CA SER A 63 16.15 -8.27 -20.79
C SER A 63 15.02 -7.23 -20.84
N ASN A 64 13.77 -7.70 -20.83
CA ASN A 64 12.57 -6.88 -20.86
C ASN A 64 11.87 -6.92 -19.50
N ASN A 65 11.73 -5.76 -18.85
CA ASN A 65 11.06 -5.68 -17.54
C ASN A 65 9.58 -6.07 -17.64
N ILE A 66 9.05 -6.66 -16.56
CA ILE A 66 7.61 -6.86 -16.40
C ILE A 66 6.99 -5.50 -16.06
N ILE A 67 5.95 -5.11 -16.81
CA ILE A 67 5.25 -3.84 -16.61
C ILE A 67 3.75 -4.13 -16.46
N ILE A 68 3.18 -3.67 -15.35
CA ILE A 68 1.76 -3.82 -15.05
C ILE A 68 1.18 -2.43 -14.80
N THR A 69 0.37 -1.94 -15.73
CA THR A 69 -0.28 -0.63 -15.64
C THR A 69 -1.75 -0.80 -15.29
N VAL A 70 -2.21 -0.15 -14.23
CA VAL A 70 -3.61 -0.15 -13.82
C VAL A 70 -4.15 1.27 -13.88
N THR A 71 -5.25 1.46 -14.60
CA THR A 71 -6.00 2.71 -14.65
C THR A 71 -7.26 2.57 -13.82
N PHE A 72 -7.44 3.48 -12.89
CA PHE A 72 -8.62 3.60 -12.04
C PHE A 72 -9.54 4.72 -12.52
N THR A 73 -10.84 4.55 -12.32
CA THR A 73 -11.88 5.56 -12.56
C THR A 73 -12.80 5.67 -11.34
N ASN A 74 -13.76 6.60 -11.40
CA ASN A 74 -14.76 6.86 -10.35
C ASN A 74 -14.10 7.16 -9.01
N LEU A 75 -13.13 8.08 -9.04
CA LEU A 75 -12.44 8.54 -7.84
C LEU A 75 -13.38 9.40 -6.98
N THR A 76 -13.36 9.20 -5.66
CA THR A 76 -14.02 10.07 -4.68
C THR A 76 -13.29 11.41 -4.56
N GLU A 77 -13.91 12.42 -3.96
CA GLU A 77 -13.27 13.73 -3.76
C GLU A 77 -12.04 13.65 -2.84
N GLU A 78 -12.04 12.73 -1.86
CA GLU A 78 -10.87 12.45 -1.03
C GLU A 78 -9.73 11.85 -1.87
N GLU A 79 -10.03 10.85 -2.70
CA GLU A 79 -9.06 10.21 -3.59
C GLU A 79 -8.48 11.22 -4.59
N LYS A 80 -9.32 12.07 -5.21
CA LYS A 80 -8.87 13.14 -6.12
C LYS A 80 -7.97 14.15 -5.42
N ARG A 81 -8.22 14.46 -4.15
CA ARG A 81 -7.39 15.38 -3.37
C ARG A 81 -6.01 14.79 -3.06
N ILE A 82 -5.96 13.53 -2.66
CA ILE A 82 -4.71 12.83 -2.31
C ILE A 82 -3.87 12.57 -3.56
N PHE A 83 -4.49 12.11 -4.65
CA PHE A 83 -3.79 11.77 -5.90
C PHE A 83 -3.78 12.92 -6.91
N LYS A 84 -4.02 14.16 -6.49
CA LYS A 84 -4.26 15.32 -7.38
C LYS A 84 -3.22 15.47 -8.51
N SER A 85 -1.94 15.22 -8.22
CA SER A 85 -0.85 15.31 -9.21
C SER A 85 -0.88 14.21 -10.29
N TYR A 86 -1.56 13.10 -10.02
CA TYR A 86 -1.59 11.91 -10.88
C TYR A 86 -2.97 11.67 -11.51
N VAL A 87 -3.98 12.45 -11.14
CA VAL A 87 -5.33 12.34 -11.70
C VAL A 87 -5.46 13.15 -12.99
N GLU A 88 -6.12 12.57 -13.99
CA GLU A 88 -6.43 13.17 -15.29
C GLU A 88 -7.82 12.77 -15.73
N ASN A 89 -8.68 13.72 -16.13
CA ASN A 89 -10.04 13.42 -16.60
C ASN A 89 -10.85 12.53 -15.63
N GLY A 90 -10.55 12.61 -14.33
CA GLY A 90 -11.17 11.76 -13.31
C GLY A 90 -10.61 10.34 -13.22
N GLU A 91 -9.46 10.07 -13.83
CA GLU A 91 -8.77 8.78 -13.87
C GLU A 91 -7.38 8.86 -13.23
N LEU A 92 -6.94 7.77 -12.63
CA LEU A 92 -5.62 7.63 -12.01
C LEU A 92 -4.91 6.44 -12.66
N THR A 93 -3.75 6.66 -13.27
CA THR A 93 -2.94 5.58 -13.87
C THR A 93 -1.67 5.36 -13.07
N VAL A 94 -1.49 4.10 -12.65
CA VAL A 94 -0.35 3.67 -11.85
C VAL A 94 0.29 2.46 -12.51
N GLU A 95 1.60 2.50 -12.65
CA GLU A 95 2.39 1.46 -13.27
C GLU A 95 3.32 0.83 -12.25
N LYS A 96 3.35 -0.50 -12.21
CA LYS A 96 4.34 -1.27 -11.47
C LYS A 96 5.33 -1.90 -12.43
N GLU A 97 6.61 -1.68 -12.19
CA GLU A 97 7.70 -2.31 -12.94
C GLU A 97 8.48 -3.27 -12.04
N LEU A 98 8.81 -4.44 -12.58
CA LEU A 98 9.65 -5.43 -11.94
C LEU A 98 10.87 -5.74 -12.85
N THR A 99 12.07 -5.58 -12.29
CA THR A 99 13.34 -5.72 -13.01
C THR A 99 14.10 -6.96 -12.56
N TRP A 100 14.82 -7.63 -13.46
CA TRP A 100 15.72 -8.73 -13.11
C TRP A 100 17.18 -8.27 -12.97
N PRO A 101 17.99 -8.83 -12.05
CA PRO A 101 17.66 -9.79 -11.00
C PRO A 101 16.86 -9.17 -9.84
N LYS A 102 16.10 -10.00 -9.14
CA LYS A 102 15.35 -9.56 -7.96
C LYS A 102 16.32 -9.09 -6.87
N ALA A 103 16.23 -7.80 -6.55
CA ALA A 103 17.02 -7.13 -5.53
C ALA A 103 16.19 -6.06 -4.80
N ARG A 104 16.73 -5.47 -3.73
CA ARG A 104 16.09 -4.33 -3.06
C ARG A 104 15.94 -3.17 -4.05
N GLY A 105 14.70 -2.71 -4.27
CA GLY A 105 14.39 -1.65 -5.25
C GLY A 105 14.19 -2.14 -6.69
N SER A 106 14.16 -3.45 -6.93
CA SER A 106 13.81 -4.06 -8.22
C SER A 106 12.32 -3.96 -8.57
N GLN A 107 11.50 -3.51 -7.62
CA GLN A 107 10.07 -3.25 -7.82
C GLN A 107 9.82 -1.78 -7.53
N LYS A 108 9.18 -1.09 -8.48
CA LYS A 108 8.88 0.34 -8.35
C LYS A 108 7.49 0.63 -8.88
N TYR A 109 6.86 1.63 -8.28
CA TYR A 109 5.58 2.16 -8.70
C TYR A 109 5.75 3.56 -9.24
N TYR A 110 5.14 3.80 -10.39
CA TYR A 110 5.21 5.04 -11.14
C TYR A 110 3.80 5.57 -11.35
N GLY A 111 3.60 6.84 -11.05
CA GLY A 111 2.42 7.57 -11.50
C GLY A 111 2.68 8.26 -12.83
N THR A 112 1.61 8.66 -13.50
CA THR A 112 1.69 9.57 -14.65
C THR A 112 1.31 10.98 -14.20
N SER A 113 2.22 11.94 -14.33
CA SER A 113 1.93 13.35 -14.02
C SER A 113 2.24 14.25 -15.21
N LEU A 114 1.61 15.43 -15.25
CA LEU A 114 1.95 16.46 -16.23
C LEU A 114 3.37 16.95 -15.94
N MET A 115 4.24 16.79 -16.94
CA MET A 115 5.62 17.21 -16.87
C MET A 115 6.02 17.86 -18.20
N ASN A 116 6.78 18.94 -18.13
CA ASN A 116 7.39 19.54 -19.28
C ASN A 116 8.54 18.64 -19.79
N PRO A 117 8.52 18.21 -21.07
CA PRO A 117 9.59 17.42 -21.69
C PRO A 117 10.96 18.06 -21.60
N ASP A 118 11.05 19.39 -21.71
CA ASP A 118 12.33 20.09 -21.73
C ASP A 118 13.09 19.90 -20.41
N PHE A 119 12.37 19.66 -19.32
CA PHE A 119 12.96 19.45 -17.99
C PHE A 119 13.53 18.04 -17.80
N GLN A 120 13.35 17.13 -18.76
CA GLN A 120 13.82 15.76 -18.68
C GLN A 120 15.35 15.67 -18.53
N ALA A 121 16.11 16.51 -19.25
CA ALA A 121 17.56 16.53 -19.14
C ALA A 121 18.04 16.89 -17.73
N PHE A 122 17.41 17.88 -17.09
CA PHE A 122 17.66 18.20 -15.68
C PHE A 122 17.27 17.03 -14.77
N ARG A 123 16.16 16.35 -15.07
CA ARG A 123 15.72 15.22 -14.26
C ARG A 123 16.69 14.05 -14.33
N GLU A 124 17.23 13.73 -15.49
CA GLU A 124 18.14 12.59 -15.65
C GLU A 124 19.54 12.87 -15.09
N ALA A 125 19.90 14.15 -14.94
CA ALA A 125 21.17 14.60 -14.40
C ALA A 125 21.41 14.17 -12.94
N LYS A 126 22.69 14.00 -12.59
CA LYS A 126 23.16 13.64 -11.24
C LYS A 126 24.34 14.52 -10.84
N GLY A 127 24.48 14.79 -9.55
CA GLY A 127 25.61 15.53 -9.01
C GLY A 127 25.76 16.92 -9.63
N GLU A 128 26.96 17.24 -10.12
CA GLU A 128 27.29 18.55 -10.70
C GLU A 128 26.55 18.87 -12.00
N ASP A 129 26.11 17.85 -12.74
CA ASP A 129 25.35 18.04 -13.99
C ASP A 129 23.99 18.70 -13.76
N LEU A 130 23.39 18.57 -12.56
CA LEU A 130 22.11 19.19 -12.22
C LEU A 130 22.15 20.71 -12.41
N ARG A 131 23.20 21.36 -11.89
CA ARG A 131 23.37 22.81 -12.01
C ARG A 131 23.54 23.23 -13.47
N ARG A 132 24.28 22.42 -14.25
CA ARG A 132 24.52 22.70 -15.67
C ARG A 132 23.22 22.62 -16.47
N GLU A 133 22.48 21.52 -16.35
CA GLU A 133 21.24 21.34 -17.10
C GLU A 133 20.15 22.35 -16.69
N TYR A 134 20.08 22.71 -15.40
CA TYR A 134 19.15 23.75 -14.94
C TYR A 134 19.48 25.14 -15.50
N ASN A 135 20.76 25.50 -15.60
CA ASN A 135 21.15 26.77 -16.20
C ASN A 135 20.86 26.82 -17.70
N LYS A 136 21.05 25.72 -18.43
CA LYS A 136 20.64 25.63 -19.85
C LYS A 136 19.15 25.90 -20.02
N LEU A 137 18.30 25.41 -19.11
CA LEU A 137 16.86 25.71 -19.13
C LEU A 137 16.63 27.21 -19.00
N ARG A 138 17.31 27.87 -18.05
CA ARG A 138 17.19 29.33 -17.83
C ARG A 138 17.66 30.17 -19.02
N ASP A 139 18.56 29.66 -19.85
CA ASP A 139 19.03 30.33 -21.07
C ASP A 139 17.97 30.32 -22.18
N ILE A 140 16.97 29.43 -22.09
CA ILE A 140 15.81 29.43 -22.99
C ILE A 140 14.85 30.53 -22.55
N SER A 141 14.50 31.43 -23.48
CA SER A 141 13.61 32.59 -23.21
C SER A 141 12.29 32.20 -22.54
N LYS A 142 11.79 31.01 -22.87
CA LYS A 142 10.58 30.41 -22.32
C LYS A 142 10.64 30.15 -20.81
N TYR A 143 11.82 29.86 -20.27
CA TYR A 143 12.02 29.52 -18.85
C TYR A 143 12.83 30.58 -18.09
N SER A 144 12.94 31.79 -18.63
CA SER A 144 13.74 32.88 -18.05
C SER A 144 13.23 33.34 -16.67
N SER A 145 11.98 33.02 -16.33
CA SER A 145 11.35 33.28 -15.04
C SER A 145 11.82 32.35 -13.92
N LEU A 146 12.54 31.27 -14.24
CA LEU A 146 13.06 30.34 -13.24
C LEU A 146 14.17 31.00 -12.37
N PRO A 147 14.11 30.82 -11.04
CA PRO A 147 15.10 31.36 -10.10
C PRO A 147 16.49 30.75 -10.33
N PRO A 148 17.58 31.40 -9.91
CA PRO A 148 18.93 30.85 -10.05
C PRO A 148 19.10 29.55 -9.24
N TYR A 149 19.89 28.61 -9.77
CA TYR A 149 20.15 27.33 -9.10
C TYR A 149 20.86 27.52 -7.77
N LYS A 150 20.29 26.99 -6.69
CA LYS A 150 20.90 26.93 -5.36
C LYS A 150 21.24 25.50 -4.96
N ASN A 151 20.22 24.66 -4.89
CA ASN A 151 20.32 23.24 -4.58
C ASN A 151 19.27 22.46 -5.39
N LYS A 152 19.36 21.13 -5.34
CA LYS A 152 18.48 20.22 -6.07
C LYS A 152 17.00 20.41 -5.69
N GLU A 153 16.71 20.55 -4.40
CA GLU A 153 15.35 20.60 -3.87
C GLU A 153 14.62 21.87 -4.32
N GLU A 154 15.25 23.03 -4.18
CA GLU A 154 14.71 24.32 -4.65
C GLU A 154 14.55 24.35 -6.18
N ALA A 155 15.47 23.72 -6.93
CA ALA A 155 15.35 23.60 -8.37
C ALA A 155 14.18 22.70 -8.79
N GLU A 156 14.00 21.54 -8.14
CA GLU A 156 12.88 20.64 -8.38
C GLU A 156 11.53 21.31 -8.03
N GLU A 157 11.47 22.08 -6.95
CA GLU A 157 10.28 22.85 -6.57
C GLU A 157 9.97 23.96 -7.57
N ALA A 158 10.99 24.70 -8.02
CA ALA A 158 10.81 25.76 -9.02
C ALA A 158 10.27 25.22 -10.36
N LEU A 159 10.83 24.09 -10.84
CA LEU A 159 10.34 23.44 -12.06
C LEU A 159 8.89 22.96 -11.88
N LYS A 160 8.57 22.33 -10.74
CA LYS A 160 7.21 21.86 -10.44
C LYS A 160 6.20 23.02 -10.38
N ASN A 161 6.58 24.16 -9.80
CA ASN A 161 5.73 25.34 -9.74
C ASN A 161 5.49 25.94 -11.13
N TRP A 162 6.53 25.96 -11.98
CA TRP A 162 6.38 26.41 -13.37
C TRP A 162 5.42 25.50 -14.15
N GLU A 163 5.52 24.18 -13.99
CA GLU A 163 4.64 23.19 -14.65
C GLU A 163 3.18 23.31 -14.19
N GLN A 164 2.94 23.66 -12.92
CA GLN A 164 1.59 23.91 -12.41
C GLN A 164 0.95 25.17 -13.01
N GLN A 165 1.77 26.15 -13.41
CA GLN A 165 1.31 27.41 -14.00
C GLN A 165 1.13 27.33 -15.52
N HIS A 166 1.76 26.34 -16.18
CA HIS A 166 1.74 26.16 -17.65
C HIS A 166 1.37 24.71 -18.03
N PRO A 167 0.18 24.21 -17.63
CA PRO A 167 -0.23 22.85 -17.92
C PRO A 167 -0.32 22.52 -19.41
N GLU A 168 -0.59 23.51 -20.27
CA GLU A 168 -0.68 23.39 -21.72
C GLU A 168 0.66 23.07 -22.41
N GLU A 169 1.77 23.34 -21.73
CA GLU A 169 3.13 23.07 -22.22
C GLU A 169 3.74 21.80 -21.61
N CYS A 170 2.95 21.10 -20.80
CA CYS A 170 3.33 19.84 -20.17
C CYS A 170 2.74 18.65 -20.94
N THR A 171 3.49 17.56 -21.00
CA THR A 171 3.00 16.27 -21.48
C THR A 171 2.98 15.26 -20.34
N ARG A 172 2.08 14.29 -20.42
CA ARG A 172 2.00 13.24 -19.40
C ARG A 172 3.21 12.32 -19.51
N GLN A 173 3.99 12.24 -18.45
CA GLN A 173 5.17 11.38 -18.38
C GLN A 173 5.18 10.57 -17.08
N ARG A 174 5.86 9.43 -17.16
CA ARG A 174 6.14 8.55 -16.03
C ARG A 174 7.02 9.29 -15.02
N ASP A 175 6.69 9.21 -13.74
CA ASP A 175 7.54 9.76 -12.69
C ASP A 175 8.84 8.95 -12.48
N ARG A 176 9.65 9.25 -11.44
CA ARG A 176 10.91 8.52 -11.16
C ARG A 176 10.75 7.29 -10.25
N GLY A 177 9.57 6.69 -10.21
CA GLY A 177 9.24 5.58 -9.30
C GLY A 177 8.96 6.10 -7.89
N GLN A 178 8.42 7.33 -7.81
CA GLN A 178 8.14 8.03 -6.55
C GLN A 178 6.64 8.12 -6.28
N PHE A 179 5.82 7.30 -6.93
CA PHE A 179 4.39 7.26 -6.67
C PHE A 179 4.05 7.08 -5.18
N PHE A 180 4.91 6.36 -4.45
CA PHE A 180 4.84 6.18 -2.99
C PHE A 180 5.95 6.91 -2.19
N GLY A 181 6.59 7.94 -2.76
CA GLY A 181 7.89 8.48 -2.34
C GLY A 181 8.00 9.00 -0.88
N PHE A 182 8.81 8.27 -0.09
CA PHE A 182 9.72 8.61 1.03
C PHE A 182 9.36 9.59 2.17
N LYS A 183 8.36 10.48 2.08
CA LYS A 183 8.03 11.42 3.18
C LYS A 183 6.54 11.64 3.45
N GLU A 184 5.64 11.07 2.65
CA GLU A 184 4.20 11.08 2.96
C GLU A 184 3.82 9.77 3.67
N VAL A 185 4.06 9.80 4.98
CA VAL A 185 3.81 8.75 5.95
C VAL A 185 2.36 8.26 5.84
N GLY A 186 2.14 7.11 5.21
CA GLY A 186 0.91 6.30 5.33
C GLY A 186 -0.34 6.77 4.57
N GLU A 187 -0.42 8.00 4.06
CA GLU A 187 -1.68 8.54 3.52
C GLU A 187 -1.99 8.19 2.06
N ALA A 188 -0.98 8.06 1.19
CA ALA A 188 -1.15 7.91 -0.26
C ALA A 188 -1.08 6.45 -0.77
N ARG A 189 -1.21 5.45 0.11
CA ARG A 189 -1.21 4.05 -0.34
C ARG A 189 -2.51 3.72 -1.07
N LEU A 190 -2.40 3.19 -2.29
CA LEU A 190 -3.53 2.63 -3.06
C LEU A 190 -4.37 1.65 -2.21
N GLU A 191 -3.71 0.89 -1.34
CA GLU A 191 -4.30 -0.07 -0.39
C GLU A 191 -5.33 0.54 0.57
N ARG A 192 -5.23 1.85 0.87
CA ARG A 192 -6.20 2.56 1.71
C ARG A 192 -7.58 2.66 1.05
N PHE A 193 -7.59 2.74 -0.28
CA PHE A 193 -8.78 3.05 -1.07
C PHE A 193 -9.26 1.86 -1.90
N THR A 194 -8.36 0.93 -2.25
CA THR A 194 -8.69 -0.30 -2.97
C THR A 194 -7.95 -1.49 -2.41
N ARG A 195 -8.62 -2.65 -2.41
CA ARG A 195 -8.02 -3.94 -2.05
C ARG A 195 -8.36 -4.96 -3.13
N PHE A 196 -7.36 -5.72 -3.56
CA PHE A 196 -7.57 -6.86 -4.45
C PHE A 196 -7.64 -8.15 -3.62
N ILE A 197 -8.68 -8.96 -3.88
CA ILE A 197 -8.89 -10.24 -3.22
C ILE A 197 -9.02 -11.28 -4.34
N LEU A 198 -8.03 -12.16 -4.45
CA LEU A 198 -8.06 -13.26 -5.41
C LEU A 198 -8.79 -14.45 -4.80
N VAL A 199 -9.87 -14.87 -5.45
CA VAL A 199 -10.60 -16.11 -5.12
C VAL A 199 -10.25 -17.15 -6.20
N PRO A 200 -9.38 -18.14 -5.91
CA PRO A 200 -8.97 -19.10 -6.92
C PRO A 200 -10.02 -20.19 -7.12
N ALA A 201 -10.17 -20.66 -8.35
CA ALA A 201 -11.19 -21.66 -8.71
C ALA A 201 -10.99 -23.06 -8.11
N VAL A 202 -9.80 -23.36 -7.56
CA VAL A 202 -9.42 -24.71 -7.08
C VAL A 202 -9.05 -24.67 -5.59
N ARG A 203 -9.50 -23.65 -4.85
CA ARG A 203 -9.40 -23.67 -3.39
C ARG A 203 -10.64 -24.34 -2.81
N ASP A 204 -10.42 -25.16 -1.79
CA ASP A 204 -11.50 -25.70 -0.98
C ASP A 204 -12.24 -24.53 -0.34
N ALA A 205 -13.51 -24.35 -0.69
CA ALA A 205 -14.36 -23.27 -0.19
C ALA A 205 -14.38 -23.24 1.35
N SER A 206 -14.17 -24.40 1.99
CA SER A 206 -14.03 -24.48 3.44
C SER A 206 -12.80 -23.75 3.98
N GLN A 207 -11.68 -23.75 3.25
CA GLN A 207 -10.48 -23.01 3.65
C GLN A 207 -10.62 -21.51 3.48
N ASP A 208 -11.38 -21.07 2.47
CA ASP A 208 -11.67 -19.64 2.28
C ASP A 208 -12.76 -19.13 3.25
N ALA A 209 -13.69 -20.01 3.66
CA ALA A 209 -14.76 -19.72 4.61
C ALA A 209 -14.32 -19.71 6.07
N LEU A 210 -13.26 -20.46 6.42
CA LEU A 210 -12.66 -20.42 7.75
C LEU A 210 -12.04 -19.04 8.00
N GLU A 211 -12.47 -18.37 9.07
CA GLU A 211 -11.87 -17.11 9.46
C GLU A 211 -10.48 -17.37 10.08
N ARG A 212 -9.42 -17.13 9.31
CA ARG A 212 -8.03 -17.30 9.71
C ARG A 212 -7.20 -16.21 9.09
N ARG A 213 -6.07 -15.86 9.72
CA ARG A 213 -5.16 -14.85 9.20
C ARG A 213 -4.77 -15.15 7.75
N GLY A 214 -5.23 -14.30 6.82
CA GLY A 214 -4.99 -14.44 5.38
C GLY A 214 -6.09 -15.14 4.58
N SER A 215 -7.22 -15.52 5.18
CA SER A 215 -8.38 -16.05 4.42
C SER A 215 -9.18 -14.93 3.74
N VAL A 216 -9.93 -15.32 2.70
CA VAL A 216 -10.78 -14.42 1.92
C VAL A 216 -11.88 -13.82 2.81
N VAL A 217 -12.53 -14.64 3.62
CA VAL A 217 -13.57 -14.18 4.56
C VAL A 217 -13.01 -13.19 5.56
N THR A 218 -11.83 -13.45 6.16
CA THR A 218 -11.20 -12.49 7.08
C THR A 218 -10.97 -11.14 6.40
N ALA A 219 -10.46 -11.14 5.16
CA ALA A 219 -10.21 -9.90 4.42
C ALA A 219 -11.49 -9.10 4.14
N ILE A 220 -12.61 -9.78 3.85
CA ILE A 220 -13.92 -9.16 3.64
C ILE A 220 -14.50 -8.64 4.97
N MET A 221 -14.44 -9.44 6.04
CA MET A 221 -14.90 -9.07 7.38
C MET A 221 -14.15 -7.85 7.93
N ASP A 222 -12.83 -7.81 7.75
CA ASP A 222 -12.00 -6.67 8.11
C ASP A 222 -12.46 -5.39 7.39
N LEU A 223 -12.75 -5.50 6.09
CA LEU A 223 -13.06 -4.37 5.23
C LEU A 223 -14.47 -3.81 5.48
N VAL A 224 -15.47 -4.69 5.65
CA VAL A 224 -16.89 -4.30 5.70
C VAL A 224 -17.36 -4.13 7.15
N VAL A 225 -17.08 -5.13 8.00
CA VAL A 225 -17.70 -5.23 9.33
C VAL A 225 -16.80 -4.58 10.38
N ARG A 226 -15.54 -5.00 10.49
CA ARG A 226 -14.64 -4.52 11.57
C ARG A 226 -14.29 -3.04 11.43
N LYS A 227 -14.06 -2.55 10.21
CA LYS A 227 -13.85 -1.12 9.97
C LYS A 227 -15.02 -0.27 10.47
N THR A 228 -16.25 -0.74 10.26
CA THR A 228 -17.48 -0.06 10.69
C THR A 228 -17.67 -0.19 12.21
N LEU A 229 -17.45 -1.37 12.77
CA LEU A 229 -17.57 -1.62 14.20
C LEU A 229 -16.56 -0.80 15.01
N ALA A 230 -15.29 -0.73 14.57
CA ALA A 230 -14.25 0.06 15.22
C ALA A 230 -14.58 1.56 15.31
N GLN A 231 -15.47 2.07 14.45
CA GLN A 231 -15.93 3.46 14.46
C GLN A 231 -17.20 3.68 15.29
N ARG A 232 -17.80 2.61 15.86
CA ARG A 232 -18.98 2.75 16.72
C ARG A 232 -18.59 3.33 18.07
N LYS A 233 -19.30 4.37 18.50
CA LYS A 233 -19.10 5.05 19.79
C LYS A 233 -19.16 4.10 20.98
N GLU A 234 -20.06 3.12 20.97
CA GLU A 234 -20.18 2.12 22.03
C GLU A 234 -18.90 1.32 22.24
N ILE A 235 -18.27 0.87 21.15
CA ILE A 235 -17.03 0.10 21.20
C ILE A 235 -15.88 1.01 21.65
N MET A 236 -15.79 2.23 21.13
CA MET A 236 -14.78 3.20 21.56
C MET A 236 -14.87 3.49 23.06
N ASN A 237 -16.07 3.76 23.57
CA ASN A 237 -16.33 4.02 24.98
C ASN A 237 -15.95 2.81 25.85
N PHE A 238 -16.32 1.60 25.41
CA PHE A 238 -15.95 0.37 26.13
C PHE A 238 -14.42 0.17 26.18
N GLN A 239 -13.74 0.46 25.08
CA GLN A 239 -12.28 0.39 24.99
C GLN A 239 -11.61 1.40 25.93
N GLU A 240 -12.16 2.62 26.04
CA GLU A 240 -11.71 3.63 27.01
C GLU A 240 -11.94 3.18 28.46
N GLU A 241 -13.11 2.61 28.77
CA GLU A 241 -13.45 2.12 30.11
C GLU A 241 -12.51 0.99 30.56
N VAL A 242 -12.28 0.00 29.69
CA VAL A 242 -11.35 -1.11 29.95
C VAL A 242 -9.94 -0.61 30.19
N ASN A 243 -9.46 0.32 29.36
CA ASN A 243 -8.13 0.92 29.54
C ASN A 243 -8.02 1.71 30.84
N LYS A 244 -9.05 2.46 31.22
CA LYS A 244 -9.09 3.18 32.50
C LYS A 244 -9.02 2.23 33.68
N ARG A 245 -9.86 1.19 33.67
CA ARG A 245 -9.90 0.19 34.74
C ARG A 245 -8.61 -0.61 34.84
N TYR A 246 -7.98 -0.92 33.71
CA TYR A 246 -6.66 -1.55 33.67
C TYR A 246 -5.59 -0.68 34.36
N LYS A 247 -5.53 0.61 34.04
CA LYS A 247 -4.61 1.55 34.70
C LYS A 247 -4.86 1.64 36.21
N GLU A 248 -6.12 1.58 36.63
CA GLU A 248 -6.48 1.61 38.06
C GLU A 248 -6.07 0.35 38.83
N ILE A 249 -6.19 -0.83 38.19
CA ILE A 249 -5.82 -2.13 38.78
C ILE A 249 -4.30 -2.29 38.84
N PHE A 250 -3.61 -1.94 37.75
CA PHE A 250 -2.17 -2.12 37.61
C PHE A 250 -1.38 -0.87 38.02
N ASP A 251 -1.97 0.02 38.80
CA ASP A 251 -1.28 1.19 39.37
C ASP A 251 -0.08 0.72 40.22
N PRO A 252 1.17 1.10 39.88
CA PRO A 252 2.36 0.69 40.63
C PRO A 252 2.25 0.95 42.13
N SER A 253 1.57 2.04 42.53
CA SER A 253 1.41 2.44 43.94
C SER A 253 0.53 1.48 44.75
N LYS A 254 -0.29 0.67 44.09
CA LYS A 254 -1.19 -0.30 44.70
C LYS A 254 -0.67 -1.73 44.65
N ILE A 255 0.52 -1.96 44.08
CA ILE A 255 1.12 -3.29 43.92
C ILE A 255 2.27 -3.45 44.92
N PRO A 256 2.02 -4.01 46.12
CA PRO A 256 3.03 -4.17 47.15
C PRO A 256 4.20 -5.07 46.71
N GLU A 257 3.97 -6.02 45.81
CA GLU A 257 4.99 -6.92 45.27
C GLU A 257 6.06 -6.15 44.47
N LEU A 258 5.66 -5.11 43.73
CA LEU A 258 6.57 -4.29 42.92
C LEU A 258 7.48 -3.47 43.84
N HIS A 259 6.91 -2.88 44.89
CA HIS A 259 7.67 -2.15 45.90
C HIS A 259 8.61 -3.06 46.69
N SER A 260 8.17 -4.28 47.03
CA SER A 260 9.02 -5.26 47.70
C SER A 260 10.22 -5.62 46.83
N LEU A 261 10.00 -5.90 45.55
CA LEU A 261 11.06 -6.25 44.61
C LEU A 261 12.03 -5.08 44.39
N GLU A 262 11.52 -3.86 44.24
CA GLU A 262 12.33 -2.64 44.11
C GLU A 262 13.27 -2.47 45.31
N LYS A 263 12.74 -2.68 46.52
CA LYS A 263 13.51 -2.61 47.76
C LYS A 263 14.58 -3.69 47.81
N THR A 264 14.23 -4.95 47.55
CA THR A 264 15.19 -6.07 47.55
C THR A 264 16.31 -5.86 46.54
N LEU A 265 15.98 -5.42 45.32
CA LEU A 265 16.98 -5.12 44.30
C LEU A 265 17.86 -3.94 44.70
N SER A 266 17.29 -2.88 45.28
CA SER A 266 18.04 -1.73 45.77
C SER A 266 18.99 -2.09 46.91
N ASP A 267 18.55 -2.91 47.86
CA ASP A 267 19.37 -3.35 48.99
C ASP A 267 20.53 -4.27 48.52
N LEU A 268 20.27 -5.15 47.54
CA LEU A 268 21.32 -5.95 46.90
C LEU A 268 22.33 -5.08 46.14
N LEU A 269 21.85 -4.07 45.39
CA LEU A 269 22.69 -3.20 44.58
C LEU A 269 23.64 -2.36 45.44
N LYS A 270 23.16 -1.89 46.59
CA LYS A 270 23.96 -1.12 47.56
C LYS A 270 25.18 -1.86 48.09
N ASN A 271 25.15 -3.19 48.15
CA ASN A 271 26.30 -4.00 48.55
C ASN A 271 27.47 -3.88 47.55
N TYR A 272 27.20 -3.54 46.30
CA TYR A 272 28.20 -3.40 45.24
C TYR A 272 28.46 -1.95 44.85
N ALA A 273 27.45 -1.07 44.99
CA ALA A 273 27.52 0.33 44.63
C ALA A 273 26.69 1.19 45.62
N PRO A 274 27.32 1.80 46.65
CA PRO A 274 26.64 2.39 47.80
C PRO A 274 25.60 3.48 47.47
N ASP A 275 25.84 4.25 46.40
CA ASP A 275 25.00 5.40 46.03
C ASP A 275 23.99 5.08 44.92
N THR A 276 23.61 3.81 44.76
CA THR A 276 22.78 3.35 43.64
C THR A 276 21.48 2.72 44.15
N SER A 277 20.37 2.98 43.45
CA SER A 277 19.06 2.37 43.73
C SER A 277 18.37 1.97 42.43
N VAL A 278 17.49 0.98 42.52
CA VAL A 278 16.65 0.53 41.42
C VAL A 278 15.29 1.17 41.59
N LYS A 279 14.70 1.69 40.51
CA LYS A 279 13.33 2.19 40.46
C LYS A 279 12.55 1.38 39.43
N LEU A 280 11.44 0.78 39.85
CA LEU A 280 10.56 0.00 39.01
C LEU A 280 9.30 0.79 38.71
N GLY A 281 8.78 0.64 37.49
CA GLY A 281 7.56 1.29 37.05
C GLY A 281 7.04 0.63 35.79
N TRP A 282 5.73 0.74 35.55
CA TRP A 282 5.13 0.32 34.30
C TRP A 282 5.37 1.36 33.20
N ARG A 283 5.42 0.91 31.95
CA ARG A 283 5.41 1.81 30.81
C ARG A 283 4.00 2.40 30.66
N GLU A 284 3.89 3.72 30.50
CA GLU A 284 2.61 4.45 30.51
C GLU A 284 1.70 4.17 29.30
N ASP A 285 2.26 3.57 28.23
CA ASP A 285 1.59 3.40 26.93
C ASP A 285 0.97 2.02 26.71
N VAL A 286 0.81 1.19 27.75
CA VAL A 286 0.16 -0.12 27.59
C VAL A 286 -1.36 0.10 27.47
N LYS A 287 -1.88 -0.03 26.25
CA LYS A 287 -3.32 -0.12 25.98
C LYS A 287 -3.70 -1.59 25.81
N ILE A 288 -4.82 -1.98 26.41
CA ILE A 288 -5.45 -3.27 26.11
C ILE A 288 -6.08 -3.14 24.72
N ASP A 289 -5.66 -4.03 23.83
CA ASP A 289 -6.36 -4.27 22.59
C ASP A 289 -7.47 -5.30 22.83
N ILE A 290 -8.70 -4.94 22.45
CA ILE A 290 -9.85 -5.83 22.63
C ILE A 290 -10.02 -6.57 21.32
N PRO A 291 -9.84 -7.91 21.29
CA PRO A 291 -9.95 -8.65 20.05
C PRO A 291 -11.38 -8.56 19.52
N MET A 292 -11.51 -8.28 18.23
CA MET A 292 -12.80 -8.36 17.55
C MET A 292 -13.25 -9.82 17.45
N PRO A 293 -14.56 -10.11 17.53
CA PRO A 293 -15.05 -11.47 17.38
C PRO A 293 -14.71 -12.03 15.99
N GLU A 294 -14.50 -13.34 15.96
CA GLU A 294 -14.41 -14.14 14.73
C GLU A 294 -15.83 -14.50 14.27
N ALA A 295 -16.06 -14.43 12.97
CA ALA A 295 -17.26 -14.90 12.31
C ALA A 295 -17.19 -16.42 12.12
N ASP A 296 -18.26 -17.09 12.51
CA ASP A 296 -18.51 -18.46 12.15
C ASP A 296 -19.36 -18.49 10.87
N VAL A 297 -18.81 -19.04 9.78
CA VAL A 297 -19.45 -19.07 8.48
C VAL A 297 -20.12 -20.42 8.26
N ASN A 298 -21.45 -20.40 8.25
CA ASN A 298 -22.30 -21.56 7.95
C ASN A 298 -23.13 -21.30 6.70
N LEU A 299 -23.33 -22.33 5.89
CA LEU A 299 -24.28 -22.33 4.78
C LEU A 299 -25.63 -22.81 5.30
N VAL A 300 -26.71 -22.13 4.92
CA VAL A 300 -28.07 -22.51 5.30
C VAL A 300 -28.77 -23.06 4.07
N GLU A 301 -29.04 -24.36 4.07
CA GLU A 301 -29.82 -25.06 3.05
C GLU A 301 -31.13 -25.55 3.71
N ASP A 302 -32.28 -25.20 3.14
CA ASP A 302 -33.61 -25.55 3.68
C ASP A 302 -33.78 -25.24 5.18
N GLU A 303 -33.31 -24.06 5.62
CA GLU A 303 -33.31 -23.59 7.02
C GLU A 303 -32.34 -24.32 7.96
N TYR A 304 -31.57 -25.29 7.48
CA TYR A 304 -30.57 -26.01 8.27
C TYR A 304 -29.16 -25.42 8.07
N PRO A 305 -28.53 -24.89 9.13
CA PRO A 305 -27.15 -24.46 9.06
C PRO A 305 -26.20 -25.66 9.00
N SER A 306 -25.24 -25.60 8.08
CA SER A 306 -24.19 -26.59 7.92
C SER A 306 -22.84 -25.90 7.67
N SER A 307 -21.75 -26.56 8.06
CA SER A 307 -20.41 -26.06 7.76
C SER A 307 -20.18 -26.04 6.25
N VAL A 308 -19.50 -25.01 5.74
CA VAL A 308 -19.12 -24.90 4.33
C VAL A 308 -18.33 -26.12 3.83
N SER A 309 -17.57 -26.77 4.71
CA SER A 309 -16.85 -28.03 4.41
C SER A 309 -17.74 -29.22 4.09
N ARG A 310 -19.02 -29.17 4.44
CA ARG A 310 -19.98 -30.26 4.27
C ARG A 310 -21.04 -29.97 3.21
N ALA A 311 -21.05 -28.75 2.67
CA ALA A 311 -21.94 -28.39 1.58
C ALA A 311 -21.40 -28.87 0.23
N GLY A 312 -22.29 -28.97 -0.76
CA GLY A 312 -21.88 -29.26 -2.12
C GLY A 312 -20.97 -28.16 -2.68
N HIS A 313 -20.04 -28.50 -3.57
CA HIS A 313 -19.12 -27.51 -4.16
C HIS A 313 -19.81 -26.50 -5.10
N GLY A 314 -21.10 -26.71 -5.38
CA GLY A 314 -21.92 -25.83 -6.22
C GLY A 314 -22.81 -24.87 -5.45
N THR A 315 -22.82 -24.93 -4.10
CA THR A 315 -23.51 -24.00 -3.21
C THR A 315 -22.55 -22.99 -2.59
#